data_AF-R7HUE4-F1
#
_entry.id   AF-R7HUE4-F1
#
_cell.length_a   1.000
_cell.length_b   1.000
_cell.length_c   1.000
_cell.angle_alpha   90.00
_cell.angle_beta   90.00
_cell.angle_gamma   90.00
#
_symmetry.space_group_name_H-M   'P 1'
#
loop_
_entity.id
_entity.type
_entity.pdbx_description
1 polymer ?
#
loop_
_entity_poly.entity_id
_entity_poly.type
_entity_poly.pdbx_seq_one_letter_code
_entity_poly.pdbx_strand_id
1 'polypeptide(L)'
;MNEQNIQNLSSYAGNQQAVSGVQQPVNSDAESVKQMAVNDLKTIKNLVQSGVMTQEQGQNLMNYVTQKAFEKYTLCQQGQTPQGAQQQPVAQQQTQLQANAMTPDFFNQDGRIDVYDYLRNSNIALDQDELSKISALVEKIEKTAIEKYLRELQHEKTLNSENETAKQRLRANAQNSGSDGVKNLVFTREQIGKMSGAEFAKYESAIMDQLRKGLIK
;
A
#
# COMPACT_ATOMS: atom_id res chain seq x y z
N MET A 1 9.45 6.75 64.55
CA MET A 1 8.98 5.44 65.05
C MET A 1 7.90 4.97 64.10
N ASN A 2 8.05 3.74 63.61
CA ASN A 2 7.05 2.81 63.09
C ASN A 2 6.33 3.14 61.77
N GLU A 3 6.02 2.20 60.90
CA GLU A 3 6.57 0.88 60.53
C GLU A 3 5.78 0.50 59.27
N GLN A 4 6.37 -0.36 58.44
CA GLN A 4 5.81 -0.84 57.19
C GLN A 4 4.47 -1.57 57.39
N ASN A 5 3.55 -1.51 56.42
CA ASN A 5 2.90 -2.73 55.94
C ASN A 5 2.31 -2.55 54.54
N ILE A 6 2.93 -3.23 53.56
CA ILE A 6 2.35 -3.53 52.27
C ILE A 6 2.18 -5.05 52.24
N GLN A 7 1.03 -5.48 51.70
CA GLN A 7 0.73 -6.75 51.01
C GLN A 7 -0.45 -7.50 51.64
N ASN A 8 -1.56 -7.60 50.90
CA ASN A 8 -2.00 -8.90 50.42
C ASN A 8 -3.01 -8.78 49.28
N LEU A 9 -2.72 -9.53 48.21
CA LEU A 9 -3.65 -9.90 47.15
C LEU A 9 -4.65 -10.94 47.71
N SER A 10 -5.92 -10.85 47.33
CA SER A 10 -6.66 -12.07 46.97
C SER A 10 -7.90 -11.74 46.15
N SER A 11 -7.89 -12.30 44.95
CA SER A 11 -9.01 -12.78 44.14
C SER A 11 -10.20 -13.30 44.94
N TYR A 12 -11.40 -12.91 44.50
CA TYR A 12 -12.65 -13.63 44.73
C TYR A 12 -13.45 -13.67 43.42
N ALA A 13 -13.76 -14.88 42.98
CA ALA A 13 -14.79 -15.19 41.99
C ALA A 13 -15.99 -15.81 42.73
N GLY A 14 -17.22 -15.43 42.40
CA GLY A 14 -18.42 -16.08 42.95
C GLY A 14 -19.76 -15.33 42.81
N ASN A 15 -20.38 -15.45 41.63
CA ASN A 15 -21.81 -15.54 41.29
C ASN A 15 -22.93 -14.63 41.90
N GLN A 16 -23.61 -13.96 40.94
CA GLN A 16 -25.07 -13.83 40.71
C GLN A 16 -25.97 -13.09 41.73
N GLN A 17 -26.50 -11.91 41.35
CA GLN A 17 -27.89 -11.74 40.87
C GLN A 17 -28.20 -10.28 40.45
N ALA A 18 -29.20 -10.17 39.58
CA ALA A 18 -29.59 -9.05 38.72
C ALA A 18 -29.96 -7.73 39.41
N VAL A 19 -29.58 -6.61 38.79
CA VAL A 19 -30.42 -5.40 38.72
C VAL A 19 -30.33 -4.80 37.31
N SER A 20 -31.50 -4.64 36.71
CA SER A 20 -31.73 -4.13 35.36
C SER A 20 -31.39 -2.65 35.21
N GLY A 21 -30.91 -2.29 34.01
CA GLY A 21 -31.27 -1.03 33.37
C GLY A 21 -30.19 0.05 33.33
N VAL A 22 -29.24 -0.07 32.40
CA VAL A 22 -28.89 1.02 31.46
C VAL A 22 -28.40 0.34 30.17
N GLN A 23 -29.12 0.54 29.06
CA GLN A 23 -28.67 0.13 27.74
C GLN A 23 -27.39 0.91 27.39
N GLN A 24 -26.24 0.25 27.41
CA GLN A 24 -25.04 0.74 26.73
C GLN A 24 -25.10 0.29 25.26
N PRO A 25 -24.84 1.17 24.28
CA PRO A 25 -24.91 0.82 22.88
C PRO A 25 -23.76 -0.12 22.50
N VAL A 26 -24.09 -1.18 21.75
CA VAL A 26 -23.22 -2.25 21.26
C VAL A 26 -22.33 -1.74 20.10
N ASN A 27 -21.61 -0.63 20.30
CA ASN A 27 -20.70 -0.01 19.30
C ASN A 27 -19.25 0.13 19.82
N SER A 28 -18.93 -0.54 20.93
CA SER A 28 -17.63 -0.41 21.61
C SER A 28 -16.45 -1.02 20.81
N ASP A 29 -16.70 -2.06 20.02
CA ASP A 29 -15.63 -2.81 19.35
C ASP A 29 -15.17 -2.13 18.06
N ALA A 30 -16.09 -1.59 17.27
CA ALA A 30 -15.77 -0.89 16.04
C ALA A 30 -15.06 0.46 16.31
N GLU A 31 -15.51 1.18 17.34
CA GLU A 31 -14.90 2.47 17.72
C GLU A 31 -13.54 2.27 18.42
N SER A 32 -13.37 1.20 19.20
CA SER A 32 -12.07 0.85 19.77
C SER A 32 -11.05 0.43 18.71
N VAL A 33 -11.46 -0.25 17.63
CA VAL A 33 -10.59 -0.56 16.48
C VAL A 33 -10.11 0.72 15.78
N LYS A 34 -10.99 1.72 15.58
CA LYS A 34 -10.59 3.02 15.03
C LYS A 34 -9.60 3.74 15.95
N GLN A 35 -9.89 3.79 17.25
CA GLN A 35 -9.03 4.48 18.20
C GLN A 35 -7.65 3.83 18.32
N MET A 36 -7.59 2.50 18.25
CA MET A 36 -6.34 1.74 18.23
C MET A 36 -5.52 2.07 16.98
N ALA A 37 -6.15 2.08 15.80
CA ALA A 37 -5.48 2.43 14.55
C ALA A 37 -4.91 3.86 14.58
N VAL A 38 -5.67 4.83 15.12
CA VAL A 38 -5.20 6.22 15.28
C VAL A 38 -3.97 6.30 16.19
N ASN A 39 -3.97 5.56 17.30
CA ASN A 39 -2.84 5.52 18.23
C ASN A 39 -1.60 4.86 17.60
N ASP A 40 -1.79 3.78 16.85
CA ASP A 40 -0.71 3.07 16.16
C ASP A 40 -0.09 3.95 15.06
N LEU A 41 -0.90 4.65 14.27
CA LEU A 41 -0.43 5.60 13.25
C LEU A 41 0.36 6.76 13.87
N LYS A 42 -0.09 7.29 15.02
CA LYS A 42 0.62 8.33 15.76
C LYS A 42 1.98 7.82 16.26
N THR A 43 2.02 6.58 16.73
CA THR A 43 3.26 5.93 17.20
C THR A 43 4.24 5.74 16.05
N ILE A 44 3.79 5.22 14.90
CA ILE A 44 4.63 5.04 13.71
C ILE A 44 5.18 6.40 13.25
N LYS A 45 4.35 7.45 13.21
CA LYS A 45 4.79 8.80 12.84
C LYS A 45 5.89 9.32 13.77
N ASN A 46 5.74 9.11 15.08
CA ASN A 46 6.75 9.52 16.06
C ASN A 46 8.06 8.75 15.89
N LEU A 47 8.01 7.45 15.56
CA LEU A 47 9.20 6.62 15.34
C LEU A 47 9.96 6.99 14.06
N VAL A 48 9.24 7.43 13.03
CA VAL A 48 9.85 8.00 11.81
C VAL A 48 10.50 9.34 12.15
N GLN A 49 9.82 10.20 12.90
CA GLN A 49 10.35 11.52 13.30
C GLN A 49 11.54 11.44 14.24
N SER A 50 11.59 10.44 15.13
CA SER A 50 12.72 10.22 16.04
C SER A 50 13.90 9.50 15.38
N GLY A 51 13.79 9.12 14.11
CA GLY A 51 14.86 8.42 13.36
C GLY A 51 15.06 6.96 13.76
N VAL A 52 14.16 6.38 14.57
CA VAL A 52 14.21 4.98 14.98
C VAL A 52 13.86 4.05 13.81
N MET A 53 13.09 4.52 12.82
CA MET A 53 12.86 3.82 11.56
C MET A 53 12.96 4.75 10.35
N THR A 54 13.17 4.18 9.17
CA THR A 54 13.22 4.93 7.92
C THR A 54 11.82 5.35 7.46
N GLN A 55 11.76 6.36 6.57
CA GLN A 55 10.50 6.83 5.99
C GLN A 55 9.76 5.72 5.21
N GLU A 56 10.51 4.85 4.52
CA GLU A 56 9.95 3.70 3.79
C GLU A 56 9.34 2.65 4.75
N GLN A 57 10.07 2.32 5.83
CA GLN A 57 9.59 1.41 6.86
C GLN A 57 8.33 1.97 7.54
N GLY A 58 8.31 3.27 7.81
CA GLY A 58 7.14 3.96 8.34
C GLY A 58 5.94 3.88 7.42
N GLN A 59 6.12 4.15 6.12
CA GLN A 59 5.03 4.08 5.16
C GLN A 59 4.46 2.66 5.02
N ASN A 60 5.33 1.64 4.99
CA ASN A 60 4.90 0.24 4.93
C ASN A 60 4.08 -0.17 6.16
N LEU A 61 4.50 0.28 7.36
CA LEU A 61 3.76 0.01 8.59
C LEU A 61 2.45 0.78 8.67
N MET A 62 2.42 2.05 8.24
CA MET A 62 1.18 2.83 8.18
C MET A 62 0.15 2.17 7.25
N ASN A 63 0.60 1.68 6.08
CA ASN A 63 -0.26 0.94 5.14
C ASN A 63 -0.80 -0.35 5.77
N TYR A 64 0.07 -1.12 6.44
CA TYR A 64 -0.31 -2.36 7.11
C TYR A 64 -1.35 -2.12 8.21
N VAL A 65 -1.10 -1.14 9.10
CA VAL A 65 -2.03 -0.79 10.19
C VAL A 65 -3.37 -0.34 9.63
N THR A 66 -3.38 0.49 8.60
CA THR A 66 -4.61 0.97 7.96
C THR A 66 -5.41 -0.18 7.36
N GLN A 67 -4.75 -1.09 6.64
CA GLN A 67 -5.39 -2.26 6.04
C GLN A 67 -5.95 -3.20 7.12
N LYS A 68 -5.18 -3.46 8.18
CA LYS A 68 -5.58 -4.34 9.27
C LYS A 68 -6.72 -3.75 10.11
N ALA A 69 -6.71 -2.44 10.34
CA ALA A 69 -7.77 -1.72 11.03
C ALA A 69 -9.07 -1.77 10.22
N PHE A 70 -8.99 -1.57 8.90
CA PHE A 70 -10.13 -1.71 8.01
C PHE A 70 -10.70 -3.13 8.05
N GLU A 71 -9.85 -4.16 7.90
CA GLU A 71 -10.24 -5.57 8.00
C GLU A 71 -10.98 -5.86 9.30
N LYS A 72 -10.41 -5.45 10.45
CA LYS A 72 -11.01 -5.64 11.77
C LYS A 72 -12.32 -4.87 11.93
N TYR A 73 -12.39 -3.65 11.43
CA TYR A 73 -13.61 -2.84 11.47
C TYR A 73 -14.73 -3.49 10.65
N THR A 74 -14.43 -4.01 9.46
CA THR A 74 -15.37 -4.77 8.64
C THR A 74 -15.82 -6.06 9.32
N LEU A 75 -14.92 -6.77 10.03
CA LEU A 75 -15.26 -7.95 10.83
C LEU A 75 -16.16 -7.62 12.02
N CYS A 76 -15.93 -6.50 12.71
CA CYS A 76 -16.81 -6.01 13.78
C CYS A 76 -18.22 -5.70 13.25
N GLN A 77 -18.34 -5.24 12.00
CA GLN A 77 -19.62 -4.98 11.35
C GLN A 77 -20.33 -6.27 10.87
N GLN A 78 -19.59 -7.34 10.57
CA GLN A 78 -20.13 -8.63 10.08
C GLN A 78 -20.62 -9.58 11.19
N GLY A 79 -20.58 -9.18 12.47
CA GLY A 79 -21.13 -9.95 13.60
C GLY A 79 -22.64 -10.18 13.60
N GLN A 80 -23.38 -9.76 12.55
CA GLN A 80 -24.80 -10.02 12.36
C GLN A 80 -25.06 -11.09 11.27
N THR A 81 -24.80 -12.37 11.63
CA THR A 81 -25.34 -13.65 11.06
C THR A 81 -24.91 -14.09 9.63
N PRO A 82 -25.08 -15.38 9.23
CA PRO A 82 -24.14 -16.47 9.50
C PRO A 82 -23.54 -17.13 8.24
N GLN A 83 -22.34 -17.68 8.44
CA GLN A 83 -21.72 -18.87 7.82
C GLN A 83 -21.64 -19.01 6.29
N GLY A 84 -20.39 -19.02 5.81
CA GLY A 84 -19.87 -20.09 4.94
C GLY A 84 -19.60 -19.71 3.48
N ALA A 85 -18.31 -19.52 3.14
CA ALA A 85 -17.63 -20.25 2.06
C ALA A 85 -16.19 -19.72 1.88
N GLN A 86 -15.24 -20.64 1.83
CA GLN A 86 -13.86 -20.39 1.44
C GLN A 86 -13.72 -20.29 -0.09
N GLN A 87 -12.59 -19.71 -0.51
CA GLN A 87 -11.86 -19.83 -1.78
C GLN A 87 -11.94 -18.65 -2.77
N GLN A 88 -10.75 -18.14 -3.11
CA GLN A 88 -10.40 -17.32 -4.29
C GLN A 88 -10.70 -18.11 -5.61
N PRO A 89 -10.59 -17.57 -6.85
CA PRO A 89 -10.12 -16.25 -7.31
C PRO A 89 -10.99 -15.57 -8.40
N VAL A 90 -10.64 -14.32 -8.74
CA VAL A 90 -11.03 -13.47 -9.92
C VAL A 90 -12.45 -13.61 -10.50
N ALA A 91 -13.33 -12.61 -10.27
CA ALA A 91 -14.24 -12.05 -11.28
C ALA A 91 -15.10 -10.91 -10.70
N GLN A 92 -15.17 -9.81 -11.46
CA GLN A 92 -16.31 -8.90 -11.62
C GLN A 92 -17.39 -8.99 -10.54
N GLN A 93 -17.28 -8.18 -9.48
CA GLN A 93 -18.45 -7.90 -8.65
C GLN A 93 -19.25 -6.78 -9.30
N GLN A 94 -20.31 -7.18 -9.99
CA GLN A 94 -21.51 -6.38 -10.10
C GLN A 94 -21.90 -5.96 -8.68
N THR A 95 -21.73 -4.67 -8.39
CA THR A 95 -22.19 -4.06 -7.14
C THR A 95 -23.70 -4.20 -7.07
N GLN A 96 -24.18 -5.19 -6.32
CA GLN A 96 -25.53 -5.15 -5.77
C GLN A 96 -25.57 -3.96 -4.83
N LEU A 97 -26.29 -2.93 -5.25
CA LEU A 97 -26.66 -1.76 -4.47
C LEU A 97 -27.53 -2.24 -3.31
N GLN A 98 -26.89 -2.65 -2.21
CA GLN A 98 -27.58 -2.74 -0.93
C GLN A 98 -27.95 -1.31 -0.53
N ALA A 99 -29.22 -0.98 -0.75
CA ALA A 99 -29.87 0.21 -0.27
C ALA A 99 -29.90 0.17 1.27
N ASN A 100 -28.76 0.50 1.90
CA ASN A 100 -28.79 0.95 3.28
C ASN A 100 -29.46 2.32 3.26
N ALA A 101 -30.64 2.40 3.88
CA ALA A 101 -31.35 3.66 4.08
C ALA A 101 -30.38 4.71 4.64
N MET A 102 -30.10 5.74 3.84
CA MET A 102 -29.11 6.76 4.13
C MET A 102 -29.54 7.60 5.32
N THR A 103 -28.66 7.74 6.30
CA THR A 103 -28.82 8.68 7.39
C THR A 103 -28.68 10.13 6.87
N PRO A 104 -29.29 11.12 7.56
CA PRO A 104 -29.16 12.55 7.23
C PRO A 104 -27.71 13.05 7.06
N ASP A 105 -26.74 12.32 7.59
CA ASP A 105 -25.32 12.70 7.59
C ASP A 105 -24.57 12.42 6.27
N PHE A 106 -25.13 11.69 5.31
CA PHE A 106 -24.38 11.38 4.08
C PHE A 106 -23.93 12.62 3.32
N PHE A 107 -24.83 13.60 3.19
CA PHE A 107 -24.55 14.86 2.51
C PHE A 107 -23.85 15.88 3.42
N ASN A 108 -23.76 15.62 4.73
CA ASN A 108 -23.10 16.47 5.69
C ASN A 108 -21.58 16.23 5.72
N GLN A 109 -20.99 16.05 4.54
CA GLN A 109 -19.57 15.77 4.32
C GLN A 109 -19.03 16.70 3.22
N ASP A 110 -17.73 16.98 3.29
CA ASP A 110 -17.05 17.88 2.36
C ASP A 110 -17.25 17.42 0.90
N GLY A 111 -17.63 18.35 0.02
CA GLY A 111 -17.97 18.10 -1.38
C GLY A 111 -19.36 17.49 -1.64
N ARG A 112 -19.97 16.79 -0.68
CA ARG A 112 -21.35 16.27 -0.82
C ARG A 112 -22.41 17.28 -0.40
N ILE A 113 -22.06 18.23 0.47
CA ILE A 113 -22.96 19.31 0.90
C ILE A 113 -23.40 20.17 -0.29
N ASP A 114 -22.52 20.39 -1.27
CA ASP A 114 -22.84 21.13 -2.49
C ASP A 114 -23.94 20.45 -3.32
N VAL A 115 -23.94 19.12 -3.34
CA VAL A 115 -24.99 18.33 -4.01
C VAL A 115 -26.31 18.53 -3.28
N TYR A 116 -26.31 18.49 -1.95
CA TYR A 116 -27.52 18.70 -1.16
C TYR A 116 -28.08 20.12 -1.31
N ASP A 117 -27.21 21.13 -1.28
CA ASP A 117 -27.60 22.52 -1.49
C ASP A 117 -28.18 22.74 -2.89
N TYR A 118 -27.59 22.12 -3.92
CA TYR A 118 -28.14 22.15 -5.26
C TYR A 118 -29.55 21.53 -5.32
N LEU A 119 -29.73 20.33 -4.74
CA LEU A 119 -31.01 19.64 -4.75
C LEU A 119 -32.08 20.40 -3.95
N ARG A 120 -31.72 20.97 -2.80
CA ARG A 120 -32.63 21.76 -1.97
C ARG A 120 -33.10 23.04 -2.65
N ASN A 121 -32.23 23.66 -3.45
CA ASN A 121 -32.54 24.86 -4.21
C ASN A 121 -33.18 24.55 -5.57
N SER A 122 -33.21 23.27 -5.98
CA SER A 122 -33.90 22.84 -7.17
C SER A 122 -35.41 22.85 -6.91
N ASN A 123 -36.19 23.39 -7.84
CA ASN A 123 -37.65 23.47 -7.72
C ASN A 123 -38.32 22.11 -8.05
N ILE A 124 -37.73 21.03 -7.54
CA ILE A 124 -38.06 19.63 -7.84
C ILE A 124 -38.51 18.98 -6.54
N ALA A 125 -39.66 18.30 -6.56
CA ALA A 125 -40.09 17.46 -5.46
C ALA A 125 -39.30 16.16 -5.48
N LEU A 126 -38.36 16.01 -4.55
CA LEU A 126 -37.61 14.77 -4.33
C LEU A 126 -38.17 14.06 -3.10
N ASP A 127 -38.56 12.81 -3.26
CA ASP A 127 -38.88 11.94 -2.15
C ASP A 127 -37.62 11.28 -1.56
N GLN A 128 -37.80 10.55 -0.47
CA GLN A 128 -36.71 9.88 0.22
C GLN A 128 -36.03 8.80 -0.65
N ASP A 129 -36.77 8.19 -1.58
CA ASP A 129 -36.24 7.14 -2.44
C ASP A 129 -35.33 7.74 -3.52
N GLU A 130 -35.75 8.84 -4.14
CA GLU A 130 -34.92 9.59 -5.09
C GLU A 130 -33.68 10.16 -4.42
N LEU A 131 -33.81 10.69 -3.21
CA LEU A 131 -32.65 11.16 -2.43
C LEU A 131 -31.67 10.02 -2.14
N SER A 132 -32.17 8.82 -1.85
CA SER A 132 -31.37 7.61 -1.63
C SER A 132 -30.69 7.11 -2.91
N LYS A 133 -31.33 7.24 -4.07
CA LYS A 133 -30.71 6.92 -5.37
C LYS A 133 -29.59 7.90 -5.71
N ILE A 134 -29.81 9.19 -5.45
CA ILE A 134 -28.81 10.23 -5.68
C ILE A 134 -27.61 10.00 -4.76
N SER A 135 -27.83 9.71 -3.47
CA SER A 135 -26.73 9.44 -2.55
C SER A 135 -25.90 8.23 -2.99
N ALA A 136 -26.55 7.13 -3.39
CA ALA A 136 -25.86 5.95 -3.92
C ALA A 136 -25.06 6.25 -5.21
N LEU A 137 -25.59 7.12 -6.08
CA LEU A 137 -24.90 7.54 -7.29
C LEU A 137 -23.65 8.37 -6.96
N VAL A 138 -23.77 9.35 -6.06
CA VAL A 138 -22.64 10.19 -5.62
C VAL A 138 -21.55 9.31 -4.98
N GLU A 139 -21.93 8.41 -4.08
CA GLU A 139 -21.00 7.48 -3.45
C GLU A 139 -20.28 6.61 -4.48
N LYS A 140 -21.00 6.11 -5.50
CA LYS A 140 -20.41 5.31 -6.57
C LYS A 140 -19.41 6.11 -7.40
N ILE A 141 -19.73 7.36 -7.72
CA ILE A 141 -18.81 8.25 -8.47
C ILE A 141 -17.53 8.47 -7.68
N GLU A 142 -17.65 8.79 -6.39
CA GLU A 142 -16.49 9.01 -5.52
C GLU A 142 -15.62 7.76 -5.38
N LYS A 143 -16.23 6.59 -5.11
CA LYS A 143 -15.50 5.32 -5.05
C LYS A 143 -14.75 5.04 -6.35
N THR A 144 -15.42 5.24 -7.49
CA THR A 144 -14.82 5.03 -8.81
C THR A 144 -13.65 6.00 -9.05
N ALA A 145 -13.79 7.26 -8.64
CA ALA A 145 -12.74 8.27 -8.77
C ALA A 145 -11.51 7.90 -7.92
N ILE A 146 -11.72 7.48 -6.67
CA ILE A 146 -10.66 7.02 -5.76
C ILE A 146 -9.95 5.79 -6.34
N GLU A 147 -10.70 4.79 -6.80
CA GLU A 147 -10.14 3.58 -7.41
C GLU A 147 -9.29 3.89 -8.64
N LYS A 148 -9.77 4.81 -9.50
CA LYS A 148 -9.02 5.26 -10.68
C LYS A 148 -7.70 5.90 -10.27
N TYR A 149 -7.73 6.82 -9.32
CA TYR A 149 -6.53 7.50 -8.82
C TYR A 149 -5.51 6.51 -8.23
N LEU A 150 -5.97 5.56 -7.40
CA LEU A 150 -5.09 4.55 -6.80
C LEU A 150 -4.45 3.65 -7.86
N ARG A 151 -5.20 3.29 -8.91
CA ARG A 151 -4.67 2.51 -10.03
C ARG A 151 -3.60 3.26 -10.81
N GLU A 152 -3.83 4.54 -11.10
CA GLU A 152 -2.86 5.41 -11.77
C GLU A 152 -1.57 5.55 -10.95
N LEU A 153 -1.71 5.79 -9.64
CA LEU A 153 -0.58 5.89 -8.72
C LEU A 153 0.23 4.58 -8.65
N GLN A 154 -0.44 3.43 -8.61
CA GLN A 154 0.24 2.14 -8.61
C GLN A 154 0.97 1.90 -9.93
N HIS A 155 0.35 2.24 -11.05
CA HIS A 155 0.96 2.13 -12.37
C HIS A 155 2.22 3.01 -12.49
N GLU A 156 2.17 4.25 -12.00
CA GLU A 156 3.33 5.15 -11.98
C GLU A 156 4.48 4.58 -11.14
N LYS A 157 4.18 4.04 -9.95
CA LYS A 157 5.19 3.37 -9.10
C LYS A 157 5.85 2.20 -9.83
N THR A 158 5.08 1.39 -10.55
CA THR A 158 5.60 0.27 -11.34
C THR A 158 6.52 0.77 -12.45
N LEU A 159 6.10 1.77 -13.22
CA LEU A 159 6.95 2.35 -14.28
C LEU A 159 8.25 2.93 -13.73
N ASN A 160 8.20 3.57 -12.57
CA ASN A 160 9.41 4.13 -11.95
C ASN A 160 10.38 3.03 -11.47
N SER A 161 9.86 1.96 -10.86
CA SER A 161 10.70 0.85 -10.40
C SER A 161 11.31 0.07 -11.56
N GLU A 162 10.56 -0.13 -12.65
CA GLU A 162 11.04 -0.73 -13.89
C GLU A 162 12.13 0.13 -14.54
N ASN A 163 11.94 1.44 -14.60
CA ASN A 163 12.93 2.37 -15.11
C ASN A 163 14.22 2.36 -14.28
N GLU A 164 14.13 2.40 -12.95
CA GLU A 164 15.32 2.31 -12.09
C GLU A 164 16.04 0.96 -12.26
N THR A 165 15.29 -0.13 -12.38
CA THR A 165 15.84 -1.46 -12.68
C THR A 165 16.55 -1.47 -14.04
N ALA A 166 15.95 -0.88 -15.07
CA ALA A 166 16.56 -0.77 -16.40
C ALA A 166 17.84 0.06 -16.37
N LYS A 167 17.84 1.21 -15.68
CA LYS A 167 19.04 2.03 -15.48
C LYS A 167 20.13 1.26 -14.74
N GLN A 168 19.77 0.51 -13.71
CA GLN A 168 20.74 -0.32 -12.97
C GLN A 168 21.35 -1.40 -13.87
N ARG A 169 20.55 -2.07 -14.70
CA ARG A 169 21.03 -3.03 -15.70
C ARG A 169 21.97 -2.39 -16.72
N LEU A 170 21.62 -1.20 -17.24
CA LEU A 170 22.49 -0.46 -18.16
C LEU A 170 23.82 -0.09 -17.51
N ARG A 171 23.82 0.39 -16.26
CA ARG A 171 25.04 0.68 -15.50
C ARG A 171 25.88 -0.58 -15.28
N ALA A 172 25.27 -1.68 -14.87
CA ALA A 172 25.96 -2.95 -14.67
C ALA A 172 26.60 -3.47 -15.97
N ASN A 173 25.86 -3.42 -17.09
CA ASN A 173 26.39 -3.80 -18.39
C ASN A 173 27.53 -2.88 -18.85
N ALA A 174 27.42 -1.57 -18.64
CA ALA A 174 28.49 -0.63 -18.97
C ALA A 174 29.76 -0.85 -18.13
N GLN A 175 29.62 -1.20 -16.84
CA GLN A 175 30.75 -1.54 -15.97
C GLN A 175 31.41 -2.87 -16.36
N ASN A 176 30.62 -3.87 -16.75
CA ASN A 176 31.14 -5.19 -17.17
C ASN A 176 31.68 -5.21 -18.61
N SER A 177 31.39 -4.19 -19.42
CA SER A 177 31.90 -4.07 -20.80
C SER A 177 33.39 -3.70 -20.87
N GLY A 178 34.04 -3.44 -19.73
CA GLY A 178 35.40 -2.90 -19.67
C GLY A 178 36.56 -3.89 -19.83
N SER A 179 36.38 -5.20 -19.67
CA SER A 179 37.54 -6.11 -19.55
C SER A 179 37.48 -7.47 -20.25
N ASP A 180 36.31 -8.02 -20.57
CA ASP A 180 36.22 -9.38 -21.11
C ASP A 180 35.98 -9.46 -22.63
N GLY A 181 35.50 -8.39 -23.26
CA GLY A 181 35.42 -8.34 -24.72
C GLY A 181 36.79 -8.49 -25.39
N VAL A 182 37.85 -7.98 -24.75
CA VAL A 182 39.22 -7.98 -25.29
C VAL A 182 39.84 -9.36 -25.33
N LYS A 183 39.55 -10.22 -24.34
CA LYS A 183 40.14 -11.56 -24.23
C LYS A 183 39.56 -12.56 -25.24
N ASN A 184 38.38 -12.26 -25.77
CA ASN A 184 37.67 -13.10 -26.75
C ASN A 184 37.81 -12.63 -28.20
N LEU A 185 38.47 -11.49 -28.46
CA LEU A 185 38.72 -11.00 -29.82
C LEU A 185 39.93 -11.72 -30.42
N VAL A 186 39.75 -12.47 -31.50
CA VAL A 186 40.86 -13.01 -32.30
C VAL A 186 41.25 -11.97 -33.36
N PHE A 187 42.51 -11.56 -33.37
CA PHE A 187 43.03 -10.54 -34.27
C PHE A 187 43.64 -11.18 -35.52
N THR A 188 43.34 -10.64 -36.71
CA THR A 188 44.05 -11.03 -37.94
C THR A 188 45.26 -10.13 -38.20
N ARG A 189 46.18 -10.60 -39.03
CA ARG A 189 47.39 -9.84 -39.40
C ARG A 189 47.05 -8.51 -40.07
N GLU A 190 46.04 -8.48 -40.92
CA GLU A 190 45.56 -7.27 -41.59
C GLU A 190 44.92 -6.28 -40.62
N GLN A 191 44.22 -6.78 -39.60
CA GLN A 191 43.62 -5.93 -38.57
C GLN A 191 44.70 -5.25 -37.73
N ILE A 192 45.71 -6.01 -37.30
CA ILE A 192 46.86 -5.49 -36.55
C ILE A 192 47.59 -4.42 -37.38
N GLY A 193 47.79 -4.67 -38.68
CA GLY A 193 48.45 -3.71 -39.58
C GLY A 193 47.65 -2.42 -39.84
N LYS A 194 46.34 -2.41 -39.56
CA LYS A 194 45.47 -1.23 -39.69
C LYS A 194 45.24 -0.50 -38.37
N MET A 195 45.66 -1.06 -37.24
CA MET A 195 45.51 -0.43 -35.92
C MET A 195 46.48 0.73 -35.76
N SER A 196 46.02 1.79 -35.10
CA SER A 196 46.92 2.84 -34.62
C SER A 196 47.84 2.31 -33.51
N GLY A 197 48.98 2.97 -33.28
CA GLY A 197 49.91 2.55 -32.21
C GLY A 197 49.28 2.54 -30.81
N ALA A 198 48.32 3.44 -30.54
CA ALA A 198 47.59 3.48 -29.28
C ALA A 198 46.61 2.31 -29.13
N GLU A 199 45.96 1.90 -30.23
CA GLU A 199 45.09 0.72 -30.25
C GLU A 199 45.90 -0.57 -30.12
N PHE A 200 47.06 -0.65 -30.78
CA PHE A 200 47.97 -1.78 -30.63
C PHE A 200 48.43 -1.94 -29.18
N ALA A 201 48.88 -0.86 -28.52
CA ALA A 201 49.32 -0.90 -27.12
C ALA A 201 48.21 -1.39 -26.15
N LYS A 202 46.94 -1.06 -26.44
CA LYS A 202 45.78 -1.52 -25.65
C LYS A 202 45.54 -3.03 -25.79
N TYR A 203 45.87 -3.61 -26.94
CA TYR A 203 45.59 -5.02 -27.27
C TYR A 203 46.85 -5.90 -27.35
N GLU A 204 48.03 -5.33 -27.09
CA GLU A 204 49.34 -5.95 -27.28
C GLU A 204 49.46 -7.31 -26.59
N SER A 205 49.08 -7.38 -25.31
CA SER A 205 49.14 -8.63 -24.54
C SER A 205 48.28 -9.73 -25.15
N ALA A 206 47.10 -9.40 -25.69
CA ALA A 206 46.19 -10.37 -26.30
C ALA A 206 46.68 -10.80 -27.70
N ILE A 207 47.20 -9.85 -28.48
CA ILE A 207 47.78 -10.11 -29.80
C ILE A 207 49.02 -11.01 -29.69
N MET A 208 49.93 -10.72 -28.74
CA MET A 208 51.15 -11.52 -28.54
C MET A 208 50.83 -12.95 -28.06
N ASP A 209 49.82 -13.11 -27.20
CA ASP A 209 49.37 -14.43 -26.77
C ASP A 209 48.75 -15.24 -27.91
N GLN A 210 48.01 -14.61 -28.83
CA GLN A 210 47.47 -15.27 -30.01
C GLN A 210 48.54 -15.61 -31.04
N LEU A 211 49.55 -14.74 -31.19
CA LEU A 211 50.72 -15.01 -32.03
C LEU A 211 51.50 -16.23 -31.50
N ARG A 212 51.72 -16.29 -30.18
CA ARG A 212 52.40 -17.42 -29.52
C ARG A 212 51.63 -18.74 -29.68
N LYS A 213 50.30 -18.68 -29.72
CA LYS A 213 49.41 -19.84 -29.93
C LYS A 213 49.21 -20.20 -31.41
N GLY A 214 49.79 -19.44 -32.35
CA GLY A 214 49.62 -19.67 -33.79
C GLY A 214 48.20 -19.41 -34.30
N LEU A 215 47.41 -18.62 -33.57
CA LEU A 215 46.02 -18.28 -33.93
C LEU A 215 45.94 -17.14 -34.95
N ILE A 216 47.03 -16.40 -35.13
CA ILE A 216 47.19 -15.35 -36.15
C ILE A 216 47.94 -15.97 -37.32
N LYS A 217 47.32 -16.02 -38.49
CA LYS A 217 47.92 -16.51 -39.74
C LYS A 217 48.41 -15.35 -40.62
#